data_AF-S3JX30-F1
#
_entry.id   AF-S3JX30-F1
#
_cell.length_a   1.000
_cell.length_b   1.000
_cell.length_c   1.000
_cell.angle_alpha   90.00
_cell.angle_beta   90.00
_cell.angle_gamma   90.00
#
_symmetry.space_group_name_H-M   'P 1'
#
loop_
_entity.id
_entity.type
_entity.pdbx_description
1 polymer ?
#
loop_
_entity_poly.entity_id
_entity_poly.type
_entity_poly.pdbx_seq_one_letter_code
_entity_poly.pdbx_strand_id
1 'polypeptide(L)'
;MESIKNAKTLYLIGLSVFILGCTIVLLSRFTAKKPFSAPPVQYSIDEEPFLPSEPGTIDSYVYTNEVAPSWTKEQGEAWFTPPEGKQLEQLENSNDILVKRILESAP
;
A
#
# COMPACT_ATOMS: atom_id res chain seq x y z
N MET A 1 -59.73 -28.16 -44.69
CA MET A 1 -58.53 -28.57 -43.93
C MET A 1 -57.54 -27.43 -43.66
N GLU A 2 -57.60 -26.31 -44.40
CA GLU A 2 -56.69 -25.15 -44.23
C GLU A 2 -57.00 -24.26 -43.02
N SER A 3 -58.28 -24.07 -42.68
CA SER A 3 -58.68 -23.25 -41.52
C SER A 3 -58.13 -23.78 -40.18
N ILE A 4 -58.09 -25.10 -40.00
CA ILE A 4 -57.53 -25.76 -38.80
C ILE A 4 -56.01 -25.58 -38.74
N LYS A 5 -55.33 -25.59 -39.90
CA LYS A 5 -53.88 -25.34 -39.96
C LYS A 5 -53.59 -23.91 -39.51
N ASN A 6 -54.31 -22.92 -40.03
CA ASN A 6 -54.12 -21.50 -39.67
C ASN A 6 -54.42 -21.21 -38.19
N ALA A 7 -55.42 -21.87 -37.60
CA ALA A 7 -55.71 -21.78 -36.17
C ALA A 7 -54.58 -22.38 -35.32
N LYS A 8 -54.00 -23.51 -35.75
CA LYS A 8 -52.85 -24.14 -35.09
C LYS A 8 -51.58 -23.27 -35.25
N THR A 9 -51.38 -22.64 -36.40
CA THR A 9 -50.26 -21.71 -36.63
C THR A 9 -50.40 -20.45 -35.78
N LEU A 10 -51.61 -19.88 -35.66
CA LEU A 10 -51.89 -18.73 -34.78
C LEU A 10 -51.65 -19.08 -33.31
N TYR A 11 -52.04 -20.28 -32.88
CA TYR A 11 -51.77 -20.75 -31.53
C TYR A 11 -50.27 -20.92 -31.27
N LEU A 12 -49.51 -21.48 -32.23
CA LEU A 12 -48.06 -21.63 -32.13
C LEU A 12 -47.33 -20.28 -32.10
N ILE A 13 -47.79 -19.30 -32.88
CA ILE A 13 -47.24 -17.94 -32.87
C ILE A 13 -47.53 -17.25 -31.52
N GLY A 14 -48.75 -17.38 -31.00
CA GLY A 14 -49.12 -16.86 -29.68
C GLY A 14 -48.28 -17.48 -28.55
N LEU A 15 -48.09 -18.80 -28.59
CA LEU A 15 -47.24 -19.52 -27.64
C LEU A 15 -45.78 -19.07 -27.73
N SER A 16 -45.26 -18.88 -28.94
CA SER A 16 -43.90 -18.36 -29.19
C SER A 16 -43.70 -16.98 -28.57
N VAL A 17 -44.64 -16.05 -28.79
CA VAL A 17 -44.58 -14.69 -28.24
C VAL A 17 -44.68 -14.71 -26.71
N PHE A 18 -45.51 -15.58 -26.14
CA PHE A 18 -45.63 -15.76 -24.70
C PHE A 18 -44.33 -16.27 -24.06
N ILE A 19 -43.71 -17.30 -24.66
CA ILE A 19 -42.42 -17.83 -24.20
C ILE A 19 -41.34 -16.74 -24.29
N LEU A 20 -41.30 -15.99 -25.40
CA LEU A 20 -40.36 -14.88 -25.57
C LEU A 20 -40.54 -13.82 -24.48
N GLY A 21 -41.79 -13.44 -24.18
CA GLY A 21 -42.10 -12.52 -23.08
C GLY A 21 -41.62 -13.03 -21.72
N CYS A 22 -41.87 -14.30 -21.41
CA CYS A 22 -41.39 -14.92 -20.17
C CYS A 22 -39.86 -14.91 -20.08
N THR A 23 -39.14 -15.18 -21.18
CA THR A 23 -37.67 -15.15 -21.19
C THR A 23 -37.11 -13.76 -20.92
N ILE A 24 -37.72 -12.70 -21.48
CA ILE A 24 -37.30 -11.31 -21.24
C ILE A 24 -37.52 -10.92 -19.78
N VAL A 25 -38.67 -11.31 -19.19
CA VAL A 25 -38.97 -11.04 -17.78
C VAL A 25 -37.99 -11.77 -16.86
N LEU A 26 -37.69 -13.04 -17.14
CA LEU A 26 -36.69 -13.81 -16.39
C LEU A 26 -35.30 -13.16 -16.50
N LEU A 27 -34.84 -12.81 -17.70
CA LEU A 27 -33.55 -12.14 -17.90
C LEU A 27 -33.48 -10.79 -17.17
N SER A 28 -34.58 -10.02 -17.14
CA SER A 28 -34.64 -8.74 -16.39
C SER A 28 -34.52 -8.93 -14.87
N ARG A 29 -35.02 -10.05 -14.33
CA ARG A 29 -34.87 -10.39 -12.91
C ARG A 29 -33.49 -10.94 -12.58
N PHE A 30 -32.86 -11.66 -13.51
CA PHE A 30 -31.49 -12.16 -13.35
C PHE A 30 -30.43 -11.07 -13.51
N THR A 31 -30.67 -10.04 -14.33
CA THR A 31 -29.73 -8.91 -14.47
C THR A 31 -29.75 -7.97 -13.27
N ALA A 32 -30.83 -7.98 -12.49
CA ALA A 32 -30.90 -7.30 -11.20
C ALA A 32 -30.15 -8.12 -10.14
N LYS A 33 -28.83 -8.31 -10.35
CA LYS A 33 -27.94 -8.72 -9.26
C LYS A 33 -28.01 -7.60 -8.23
N LYS A 34 -28.77 -7.80 -7.15
CA LYS A 34 -28.59 -6.98 -5.94
C LYS A 34 -27.09 -7.00 -5.64
N PRO A 35 -26.43 -5.85 -5.42
CA PRO A 35 -25.06 -5.88 -4.97
C PRO A 35 -25.06 -6.77 -3.73
N PHE A 36 -24.33 -7.88 -3.79
CA PHE A 36 -24.11 -8.73 -2.63
C PHE A 36 -23.24 -7.91 -1.69
N SER A 37 -23.89 -7.07 -0.89
CA SER A 37 -23.26 -6.43 0.25
C SER A 37 -23.15 -7.53 1.27
N ALA A 38 -21.94 -8.07 1.42
CA ALA A 38 -21.64 -8.91 2.56
C ALA A 38 -22.11 -8.14 3.82
N PRO A 39 -22.80 -8.80 4.77
CA PRO A 39 -23.09 -8.16 6.03
C PRO A 39 -21.77 -7.70 6.67
N PRO A 40 -21.71 -6.51 7.28
CA PRO A 40 -20.51 -6.05 7.95
C PRO A 40 -20.11 -7.10 9.00
N VAL A 41 -18.81 -7.43 9.03
CA VAL A 41 -18.25 -8.33 10.05
C VAL A 41 -18.60 -7.76 11.42
N GLN A 42 -19.49 -8.42 12.15
CA GLN A 42 -19.84 -8.05 13.51
C GLN A 42 -18.76 -8.60 14.42
N TYR A 43 -17.83 -7.75 14.84
CA TYR A 43 -16.84 -8.10 15.85
C TYR A 43 -17.56 -8.18 17.20
N SER A 44 -17.57 -9.36 17.81
CA SER A 44 -18.08 -9.54 19.17
C SER A 44 -16.96 -9.24 20.18
N ILE A 45 -17.29 -8.62 21.32
CA ILE A 45 -16.30 -8.29 22.37
C ILE A 45 -15.75 -9.57 23.04
N ASP A 46 -16.47 -10.68 22.91
CA ASP A 46 -16.11 -11.98 23.47
C ASP A 46 -15.13 -12.77 22.60
N GLU A 47 -14.79 -12.30 21.39
CA GLU A 47 -13.78 -12.93 20.54
C GLU A 47 -12.37 -12.53 20.98
N GLU A 48 -11.55 -13.55 21.27
CA GLU A 48 -10.15 -13.37 21.64
C GLU A 48 -9.40 -12.70 20.46
N PRO A 49 -8.75 -11.54 20.68
CA PRO A 49 -8.11 -10.80 19.61
C PRO A 49 -7.01 -11.65 18.97
N PHE A 50 -7.10 -11.83 17.64
CA PHE A 50 -6.08 -12.53 16.87
C PHE A 50 -4.79 -11.70 16.88
N LEU A 51 -3.85 -12.07 17.76
CA LEU A 51 -2.50 -11.52 17.73
C LEU A 51 -1.76 -12.17 16.56
N PRO A 52 -1.21 -11.38 15.62
CA PRO A 52 -0.33 -11.94 14.61
C PRO A 52 0.84 -12.63 15.30
N SER A 53 1.29 -13.78 14.78
CA SER A 53 2.50 -14.44 15.27
C SER A 53 3.67 -13.49 15.07
N GLU A 54 4.01 -12.71 16.08
CA GLU A 54 5.18 -11.83 16.03
C GLU A 54 6.41 -12.72 15.78
N PRO A 55 7.25 -12.40 14.78
CA PRO A 55 8.57 -13.00 14.74
C PRO A 55 9.25 -12.58 16.04
N GLY A 56 9.47 -13.56 16.94
CA GLY A 56 10.05 -13.32 18.25
C GLY A 56 11.28 -12.44 18.10
N THR A 57 11.23 -11.26 18.70
CA THR A 57 12.29 -10.26 18.60
C THR A 57 13.56 -10.90 19.12
N ILE A 58 14.52 -11.15 18.22
CA ILE A 58 15.85 -11.57 18.61
C ILE A 58 16.48 -10.42 19.42
N ASP A 59 16.64 -10.62 20.72
CA ASP A 59 17.19 -9.63 21.66
C ASP A 59 18.68 -9.32 21.41
N SER A 60 19.29 -10.02 20.44
CA SER A 60 20.63 -9.74 19.95
C SER A 60 20.57 -8.74 18.80
N TYR A 61 21.06 -7.52 19.05
CA TYR A 61 21.45 -6.62 17.98
C TYR A 61 22.58 -7.27 17.17
N VAL A 62 22.27 -7.81 16.00
CA VAL A 62 23.28 -8.29 15.05
C VAL A 62 23.71 -7.10 14.21
N TYR A 63 24.93 -6.62 14.45
CA TYR A 63 25.56 -5.62 13.60
C TYR A 63 25.98 -6.29 12.29
N THR A 64 25.18 -6.13 11.24
CA THR A 64 25.43 -6.75 9.93
C THR A 64 26.45 -5.99 9.09
N ASN A 65 26.87 -4.81 9.52
CA ASN A 65 27.81 -4.00 8.75
C ASN A 65 29.23 -4.50 8.96
N GLU A 66 29.93 -4.78 7.87
CA GLU A 66 31.37 -5.00 7.90
C GLU A 66 32.07 -3.70 8.28
N VAL A 67 32.80 -3.70 9.40
CA VAL A 67 33.52 -2.52 9.89
C VAL A 67 34.78 -2.35 9.05
N ALA A 68 34.76 -1.41 8.12
CA ALA A 68 35.94 -0.98 7.38
C ALA A 68 36.81 -0.02 8.22
N PRO A 69 38.14 -0.03 8.05
CA PRO A 69 39.04 0.89 8.76
C PRO A 69 38.87 2.36 8.32
N SER A 70 38.29 2.60 7.15
CA SER A 70 38.01 3.93 6.61
C SER A 70 36.77 3.91 5.74
N TRP A 71 36.08 5.04 5.68
CA TRP A 71 34.92 5.22 4.81
C TRP A 71 35.38 5.48 3.37
N THR A 72 34.66 4.92 2.39
CA THR A 72 34.87 5.31 1.00
C THR A 72 34.28 6.71 0.76
N LYS A 73 34.69 7.35 -0.33
CA LYS A 73 34.20 8.69 -0.67
C LYS A 73 32.68 8.68 -0.92
N GLU A 74 32.18 7.63 -1.55
CA GLU A 74 30.76 7.44 -1.85
C GLU A 74 29.94 7.27 -0.56
N GLN A 75 30.47 6.53 0.42
CA GLN A 75 29.84 6.43 1.74
C GLN A 75 29.90 7.78 2.48
N GLY A 76 31.02 8.50 2.36
CA GLY A 76 31.17 9.84 2.89
C GLY A 76 30.08 10.79 2.39
N GLU A 77 29.87 10.85 1.08
CA GLU A 77 28.85 11.71 0.46
C GLU A 77 27.42 11.25 0.72
N ALA A 78 27.18 9.93 0.86
CA ALA A 78 25.85 9.39 1.14
C ALA A 78 25.37 9.72 2.56
N TRP A 79 26.28 9.72 3.53
CA TRP A 79 25.94 9.80 4.96
C TRP A 79 26.35 11.12 5.61
N PHE A 80 27.23 11.90 4.99
CA PHE A 80 27.71 13.18 5.52
C PHE A 80 27.59 14.31 4.51
N THR A 81 27.21 15.48 4.99
CA THR A 81 27.22 16.71 4.22
C THR A 81 28.56 17.43 4.42
N PRO A 82 29.28 17.79 3.35
CA PRO A 82 30.50 18.58 3.50
C PRO A 82 30.17 19.96 4.10
N PRO A 83 31.02 20.49 4.98
CA PRO A 83 30.78 21.79 5.62
C PRO A 83 30.78 22.92 4.59
N GLU A 84 29.89 23.89 4.78
CA GLU A 84 29.81 25.07 3.92
C GLU A 84 30.98 26.03 4.18
N GLY A 85 31.35 26.86 3.19
CA GLY A 85 32.48 27.78 3.30
C GLY A 85 32.44 28.72 4.52
N LYS A 86 31.25 29.16 4.93
CA LYS A 86 31.08 29.97 6.15
C LYS A 86 31.41 29.21 7.44
N GLN A 87 31.11 27.91 7.48
CA GLN A 87 31.40 27.07 8.63
C GLN A 87 32.91 26.81 8.74
N LEU A 88 33.58 26.65 7.60
CA LEU A 88 35.04 26.53 7.54
C LEU A 88 35.74 27.83 7.99
N GLU A 89 35.27 29.00 7.53
CA GLU A 89 35.81 30.30 7.94
C GLU A 89 35.61 30.55 9.45
N GLN A 90 34.45 30.18 9.99
CA GLN A 90 34.20 30.26 11.43
C GLN A 90 35.13 29.33 12.22
N LEU A 91 35.39 28.12 11.70
CA LEU A 91 36.28 27.15 12.33
C LEU A 91 37.73 27.65 12.32
N GLU A 92 38.18 28.21 11.21
CA GLU A 92 39.51 28.82 11.06
C GLU A 92 39.70 29.96 12.07
N ASN A 93 38.79 30.92 12.10
CA ASN A 93 38.85 32.05 13.04
C ASN A 93 38.83 31.58 14.51
N SER A 94 37.99 30.58 14.81
CA SER A 94 37.95 30.00 16.16
C SER A 94 39.27 29.34 16.56
N ASN A 95 39.91 28.62 15.62
CA ASN A 95 41.23 28.04 15.85
C ASN A 95 42.30 29.12 16.04
N ASP A 96 42.30 30.18 15.25
CA ASP A 96 43.27 31.27 15.36
C ASP A 96 43.16 31.99 16.71
N ILE A 97 41.94 32.22 17.20
CA ILE A 97 41.70 32.78 18.54
C ILE A 97 42.26 31.87 19.62
N LEU A 98 42.07 30.55 19.50
CA LEU A 98 42.58 29.58 20.46
C LEU A 98 44.10 29.53 20.46
N VAL A 99 44.73 29.47 19.28
CA VAL A 99 46.19 29.47 19.13
C VAL A 99 46.76 30.75 19.70
N LYS A 100 46.19 31.91 19.35
CA LYS A 100 46.61 33.20 19.88
C LYS A 100 46.51 33.24 21.41
N ARG A 101 45.42 32.74 21.99
CA ARG A 101 45.25 32.65 23.45
C ARG A 101 46.34 31.78 24.08
N ILE A 102 46.65 30.64 23.49
CA ILE A 102 47.71 29.73 23.99
C ILE A 102 49.06 30.45 23.95
N LEU A 103 49.38 31.14 22.86
CA LEU A 103 50.64 31.87 22.70
C LEU A 103 50.75 33.08 23.63
N GLU A 104 49.66 33.81 23.87
CA GLU A 104 49.62 34.94 24.82
C GLU A 104 49.65 34.48 26.29
N SER A 105 49.18 33.26 26.55
CA SER A 105 49.18 32.65 27.89
C SER A 105 50.43 31.80 28.16
N ALA A 106 51.31 31.64 27.17
CA ALA A 106 52.59 30.97 27.33
C ALA A 106 53.56 31.91 28.07
N PRO A 107 54.24 31.44 29.13
CA PRO A 107 55.11 32.25 29.98
C PRO A 107 56.39 32.73 29.27
#